data_AF-A0A1G2A6Q4-F1
#
_entry.id   AF-A0A1G2A6Q4-F1
#
_cell.length_a   1.000
_cell.length_b   1.000
_cell.length_c   1.000
_cell.angle_alpha   90.00
_cell.angle_beta   90.00
_cell.angle_gamma   90.00
#
_symmetry.space_group_name_H-M   'P 1'
#
loop_
_entity.id
_entity.type
_entity.pdbx_description
1 polymer ?
#
loop_
_entity_poly.entity_id
_entity_poly.type
_entity_poly.pdbx_seq_one_letter_code
_entity_poly.pdbx_strand_id
1 'polypeptide(L)'
;MMNYQTPTKYLLRCAFPRGRILSQIEDELSILTQFVSRFTPKDKEQFDTLIDSEYAKLRSVSAKSIKNYRTEMTKLFGLITVGSDGVVQASERTNLLVESQNFPLFFKTFCHRFQFPNGINKPQETAKQIEAGAQFKPAKFILDLFVLGVEKCGQDFSINGNEISNLVFNDVRVTSGKMSPHQVLDFLLKLRSGHVRFAGGSKIAQHGREFLGYMLLARLLKEGENGFRLNEKERQAIDYIRQSELFFNVPRDFATNTSTRKQLQYEWGLWFGDVSQIEKEKLAAKIERTEIPTIPVPGIEKTPEAAALAEPTQEDLKEIGDKGELVVLKYEKERIYQIRPDRIGLVRRVSNDTALGYDIQSLEFDDVSKKKFIEVKTTERTFPPSEEILTYFPMSGNEWETAKTHGDSYYIYRVFLTAKEPAVFVIKNPVMRCEEGHIILEPLKYRVIVKKQAGSYTK
;
A
#
# COMPACT_ATOMS: atom_id res chain seq x y z
N MET A 1 23.10 -30.60 14.55
CA MET A 1 22.97 -29.32 15.27
C MET A 1 21.49 -29.02 15.46
N MET A 2 21.02 -28.78 16.68
CA MET A 2 19.63 -28.36 16.90
C MET A 2 19.48 -26.90 16.50
N ASN A 3 18.51 -26.61 15.63
CA ASN A 3 18.14 -25.24 15.33
C ASN A 3 17.40 -24.63 16.53
N TYR A 4 17.68 -23.37 16.87
CA TYR A 4 16.93 -22.65 17.91
C TYR A 4 15.45 -22.55 17.51
N GLN A 5 14.59 -22.96 18.44
CA GLN A 5 13.16 -22.73 18.39
C GLN A 5 12.73 -22.22 19.77
N THR A 6 11.70 -21.38 19.81
CA THR A 6 11.11 -20.93 21.08
C THR A 6 10.80 -22.15 21.96
N PRO A 7 11.28 -22.21 23.21
CA PRO A 7 11.00 -23.32 24.11
C PRO A 7 9.48 -23.50 24.31
N THR A 8 9.00 -24.74 24.36
CA THR A 8 7.56 -25.08 24.44
C THR A 8 6.83 -24.34 25.57
N LYS A 9 7.48 -24.16 26.73
CA LYS A 9 6.91 -23.43 27.88
C LYS A 9 6.68 -21.93 27.64
N TYR A 10 7.31 -21.35 26.63
CA TYR A 10 7.16 -19.95 26.23
C TYR A 10 6.47 -19.80 24.87
N LEU A 11 6.05 -20.91 24.25
CA LEU A 11 5.50 -20.90 22.91
C LEU A 11 4.06 -20.34 22.93
N LEU A 12 3.89 -19.11 22.45
CA LEU A 12 2.60 -18.53 22.10
C LEU A 12 2.71 -17.97 20.68
N ARG A 13 2.03 -18.60 19.72
CA ARG A 13 2.07 -18.18 18.33
C ARG A 13 1.07 -17.06 18.07
N CYS A 14 1.55 -15.84 17.88
CA CYS A 14 0.77 -14.71 17.37
C CYS A 14 0.51 -14.86 15.86
N ALA A 15 -0.41 -15.77 15.50
CA ALA A 15 -0.80 -16.01 14.12
C ALA A 15 -1.77 -14.94 13.59
N PHE A 16 -1.76 -14.71 12.29
CA PHE A 16 -2.74 -13.88 11.57
C PHE A 16 -3.02 -14.47 10.18
N PRO A 17 -4.11 -14.08 9.48
CA PRO A 17 -4.43 -14.57 8.14
C PRO A 17 -3.24 -14.41 7.17
N ARG A 18 -3.05 -15.39 6.28
CA ARG A 18 -1.90 -15.37 5.37
C ARG A 18 -2.10 -14.32 4.28
N GLY A 19 -1.04 -13.58 3.97
CA GLY A 19 -1.00 -12.76 2.75
C GLY A 19 -0.78 -13.63 1.50
N ARG A 20 -1.05 -13.04 0.32
CA ARG A 20 -0.49 -13.55 -0.94
C ARG A 20 1.02 -13.26 -1.02
N ILE A 21 1.65 -13.67 -2.13
CA ILE A 21 3.03 -13.31 -2.44
C ILE A 21 3.18 -11.79 -2.33
N LEU A 22 4.23 -11.35 -1.63
CA LEU A 22 4.42 -9.95 -1.26
C LEU A 22 4.43 -9.00 -2.47
N SER A 23 4.96 -9.43 -3.61
CA SER A 23 4.98 -8.64 -4.85
C SER A 23 3.61 -8.46 -5.50
N GLN A 24 2.67 -9.39 -5.29
CA GLN A 24 1.33 -9.36 -5.90
C GLN A 24 0.31 -8.63 -5.03
N ILE A 25 0.63 -8.39 -3.75
CA ILE A 25 -0.35 -7.88 -2.80
C ILE A 25 -0.79 -6.46 -3.13
N GLU A 26 0.08 -5.63 -3.70
CA GLU A 26 -0.24 -4.25 -4.09
C GLU A 26 -1.24 -4.24 -5.27
N ASP A 27 -1.03 -5.09 -6.28
CA ASP A 27 -1.95 -5.23 -7.42
C ASP A 27 -3.33 -5.71 -6.95
N GLU A 28 -3.35 -6.75 -6.13
CA GLU A 28 -4.57 -7.35 -5.59
C GLU A 28 -5.32 -6.43 -4.62
N LEU A 29 -4.61 -5.66 -3.80
CA LEU A 29 -5.21 -4.66 -2.92
C LEU A 29 -5.77 -3.48 -3.70
N SER A 30 -5.10 -3.04 -4.78
CA SER A 30 -5.59 -1.95 -5.65
C SER A 30 -7.02 -2.19 -6.10
N ILE A 31 -7.32 -3.44 -6.50
CA ILE A 31 -8.63 -3.85 -6.99
C ILE A 31 -9.60 -4.06 -5.83
N LEU A 32 -9.15 -4.76 -4.77
CA LEU A 32 -10.01 -5.06 -3.62
C LEU A 32 -10.56 -3.78 -2.97
N THR A 33 -9.71 -2.78 -2.76
CA THR A 33 -10.16 -1.53 -2.13
C THR A 33 -11.11 -0.75 -3.02
N GLN A 34 -10.94 -0.81 -4.35
CA GLN A 34 -11.92 -0.25 -5.28
C GLN A 34 -13.27 -0.94 -5.14
N PHE A 35 -13.30 -2.28 -5.14
CA PHE A 35 -14.56 -3.02 -5.03
C PHE A 35 -15.24 -2.76 -3.70
N VAL A 36 -14.46 -2.70 -2.61
CA VAL A 36 -14.97 -2.33 -1.30
C VAL A 36 -15.59 -0.93 -1.33
N SER A 37 -14.89 0.07 -1.86
CA SER A 37 -15.37 1.45 -1.96
C SER A 37 -16.64 1.54 -2.82
N ARG A 38 -16.68 0.83 -3.96
CA ARG A 38 -17.83 0.83 -4.88
C ARG A 38 -19.08 0.18 -4.29
N PHE A 39 -18.92 -0.98 -3.65
CA PHE A 39 -20.04 -1.79 -3.19
C PHE A 39 -20.41 -1.54 -1.74
N THR A 40 -20.01 -0.39 -1.17
CA THR A 40 -20.46 0.06 0.16
C THR A 40 -21.11 1.46 0.07
N PRO A 41 -22.12 1.76 0.91
CA PRO A 41 -22.75 0.89 1.90
C PRO A 41 -23.64 -0.20 1.29
N LYS A 42 -23.64 -1.40 1.86
CA LYS A 42 -24.47 -2.52 1.39
C LYS A 42 -24.70 -3.56 2.48
N ASP A 43 -25.81 -4.29 2.42
CA ASP A 43 -25.99 -5.50 3.20
C ASP A 43 -24.84 -6.50 2.97
N LYS A 44 -24.45 -7.25 4.00
CA LYS A 44 -23.30 -8.15 3.98
C LYS A 44 -23.36 -9.24 2.92
N GLU A 45 -24.53 -9.85 2.71
CA GLU A 45 -24.68 -10.94 1.73
C GLU A 45 -24.60 -10.39 0.30
N GLN A 46 -25.22 -9.24 0.07
CA GLN A 46 -25.16 -8.54 -1.21
C GLN A 46 -23.75 -8.03 -1.52
N PHE A 47 -23.07 -7.42 -0.54
CA PHE A 47 -21.67 -7.00 -0.64
C PHE A 47 -20.77 -8.17 -1.06
N ASP A 48 -20.92 -9.30 -0.38
CA ASP A 48 -20.15 -10.51 -0.65
C ASP A 48 -20.36 -11.02 -2.07
N THR A 49 -21.61 -11.14 -2.49
CA THR A 49 -21.98 -11.63 -3.83
C THR A 49 -21.44 -10.74 -4.95
N LEU A 50 -21.50 -9.41 -4.78
CA LEU A 50 -21.02 -8.45 -5.77
C LEU A 50 -19.49 -8.50 -5.91
N ILE A 51 -18.76 -8.52 -4.80
CA ILE A 51 -17.29 -8.62 -4.87
C ILE A 51 -16.85 -9.95 -5.49
N ASP A 52 -17.47 -11.07 -5.10
CA ASP A 52 -17.07 -12.38 -5.63
C ASP A 52 -17.34 -12.51 -7.12
N SER A 53 -18.45 -11.93 -7.61
CA SER A 53 -18.78 -11.96 -9.03
C SER A 53 -17.83 -11.11 -9.86
N GLU A 54 -17.41 -9.92 -9.39
CA GLU A 54 -16.41 -9.12 -10.10
C GLU A 54 -15.03 -9.81 -10.11
N TYR A 55 -14.61 -10.40 -8.98
CA TYR A 55 -13.36 -11.18 -8.96
C TYR A 55 -13.40 -12.38 -9.91
N ALA A 56 -14.54 -13.06 -10.04
CA ALA A 56 -14.68 -14.20 -10.93
C ALA A 56 -14.54 -13.82 -12.42
N LYS A 57 -14.86 -12.57 -12.79
CA LYS A 57 -14.62 -12.04 -14.14
C LYS A 57 -13.14 -11.75 -14.39
N LEU A 58 -12.42 -11.32 -13.37
CA LEU A 58 -11.02 -10.88 -13.47
C LEU A 58 -10.00 -12.01 -13.29
N ARG A 59 -10.37 -13.07 -12.57
CA ARG A 59 -9.43 -14.13 -12.16
C ARG A 59 -10.01 -15.52 -12.42
N SER A 60 -9.23 -16.37 -13.08
CA SER A 60 -9.55 -17.78 -13.29
C SER A 60 -9.22 -18.64 -12.06
N VAL A 61 -9.91 -18.41 -10.94
CA VAL A 61 -9.72 -19.16 -9.68
C VAL A 61 -11.06 -19.67 -9.12
N SER A 62 -11.00 -20.69 -8.25
CA SER A 62 -12.21 -21.27 -7.66
C SER A 62 -12.99 -20.26 -6.81
N ALA A 63 -14.33 -20.37 -6.79
CA ALA A 63 -15.19 -19.54 -5.95
C ALA A 63 -14.81 -19.58 -4.45
N LYS A 64 -14.36 -20.75 -3.97
CA LYS A 64 -13.85 -20.91 -2.60
C LYS A 64 -12.59 -20.06 -2.36
N SER A 65 -11.68 -20.01 -3.32
CA SER A 65 -10.47 -19.19 -3.25
C SER A 65 -10.80 -17.70 -3.22
N ILE A 66 -11.76 -17.26 -4.04
CA ILE A 66 -12.23 -15.85 -4.07
C ILE A 66 -12.84 -15.47 -2.72
N LYS A 67 -13.76 -16.28 -2.20
CA LYS A 67 -14.39 -16.05 -0.89
C LYS A 67 -13.36 -15.98 0.24
N ASN A 68 -12.41 -16.93 0.28
CA ASN A 68 -11.35 -16.92 1.28
C ASN A 68 -10.50 -15.65 1.16
N TYR A 69 -10.08 -15.30 -0.05
CA TYR A 69 -9.31 -14.10 -0.32
C TYR A 69 -10.03 -12.83 0.14
N ARG A 70 -11.29 -12.62 -0.27
CA ARG A 70 -12.12 -11.48 0.17
C ARG A 70 -12.18 -11.42 1.69
N THR A 71 -12.55 -12.52 2.35
CA THR A 71 -12.76 -12.54 3.80
C THR A 71 -11.47 -12.36 4.60
N GLU A 72 -10.35 -12.93 4.15
CA GLU A 72 -9.07 -12.81 4.82
C GLU A 72 -8.46 -11.41 4.64
N MET A 73 -8.44 -10.88 3.42
CA MET A 73 -7.80 -9.58 3.15
C MET A 73 -8.59 -8.41 3.73
N THR A 74 -9.93 -8.43 3.62
CA THR A 74 -10.76 -7.36 4.21
C THR A 74 -10.62 -7.30 5.73
N LYS A 75 -10.44 -8.44 6.40
CA LYS A 75 -10.18 -8.48 7.85
C LYS A 75 -8.74 -8.13 8.21
N LEU A 76 -7.77 -8.73 7.53
CA LEU A 76 -6.34 -8.56 7.81
C LEU A 76 -5.95 -7.09 7.72
N PHE A 77 -6.38 -6.41 6.66
CA PHE A 77 -6.06 -5.00 6.45
C PHE A 77 -7.13 -4.05 6.96
N GLY A 78 -8.18 -4.54 7.63
CA GLY A 78 -9.24 -3.72 8.20
C GLY A 78 -9.91 -2.82 7.16
N LEU A 79 -10.24 -3.38 5.99
CA LEU A 79 -10.77 -2.64 4.84
C LEU A 79 -12.24 -2.26 4.99
N ILE A 80 -12.97 -2.98 5.85
CA ILE A 80 -14.41 -2.79 6.03
C ILE A 80 -14.77 -2.74 7.50
N THR A 81 -15.90 -2.11 7.78
CA THR A 81 -16.63 -2.28 9.04
C THR A 81 -17.99 -2.91 8.75
N VAL A 82 -18.53 -3.66 9.71
CA VAL A 82 -19.85 -4.29 9.59
C VAL A 82 -20.67 -3.85 10.79
N GLY A 83 -21.67 -3.00 10.54
CA GLY A 83 -22.57 -2.47 11.57
C GLY A 83 -23.41 -3.56 12.23
N SER A 84 -24.02 -3.22 13.37
CA SER A 84 -24.96 -4.11 14.06
C SER A 84 -26.21 -4.42 13.24
N ASP A 85 -26.53 -3.57 12.27
CA ASP A 85 -27.59 -3.71 11.27
C ASP A 85 -27.21 -4.64 10.10
N GLY A 86 -25.97 -5.16 10.07
CA GLY A 86 -25.46 -6.01 9.00
C GLY A 86 -24.94 -5.24 7.78
N VAL A 87 -24.93 -3.91 7.82
CA VAL A 87 -24.46 -3.07 6.72
C VAL A 87 -22.93 -2.98 6.75
N VAL A 88 -22.32 -3.27 5.60
CA VAL A 88 -20.89 -3.12 5.35
C VAL A 88 -20.59 -1.70 4.90
N GLN A 89 -19.56 -1.09 5.47
CA GLN A 89 -19.01 0.21 5.08
C GLN A 89 -17.54 0.05 4.71
N ALA A 90 -17.04 0.87 3.77
CA ALA A 90 -15.61 1.03 3.58
C ALA A 90 -14.99 1.71 4.81
N SER A 91 -13.82 1.22 5.23
CA SER A 91 -13.01 1.86 6.28
C SER A 91 -12.28 3.10 5.77
N GLU A 92 -11.83 3.96 6.68
CA GLU A 92 -10.94 5.09 6.33
C GLU A 92 -9.64 4.64 5.67
N ARG A 93 -9.09 3.47 6.06
CA ARG A 93 -7.90 2.91 5.39
C ARG A 93 -8.18 2.52 3.94
N THR A 94 -9.37 2.01 3.64
CA THR A 94 -9.77 1.74 2.24
C THR A 94 -9.84 3.03 1.45
N ASN A 95 -10.52 4.05 1.99
CA ASN A 95 -10.65 5.35 1.34
C ASN A 95 -9.28 5.99 1.11
N LEU A 96 -8.39 5.92 2.11
CA LEU A 96 -7.01 6.37 2.00
C LEU A 96 -6.30 5.78 0.78
N LEU A 97 -6.34 4.45 0.58
CA LEU A 97 -5.63 3.83 -0.55
C LEU A 97 -6.29 4.18 -1.89
N VAL A 98 -7.62 4.18 -1.96
CA VAL A 98 -8.37 4.50 -3.18
C VAL A 98 -8.08 5.92 -3.64
N GLU A 99 -8.06 6.88 -2.71
CA GLU A 99 -7.86 8.31 -2.97
C GLU A 99 -6.38 8.63 -3.21
N SER A 100 -5.49 8.19 -2.31
CA SER A 100 -4.09 8.60 -2.36
C SER A 100 -3.22 7.79 -3.31
N GLN A 101 -3.65 6.60 -3.72
CA GLN A 101 -2.83 5.67 -4.52
C GLN A 101 -1.43 5.42 -3.91
N ASN A 102 -1.32 5.52 -2.57
CA ASN A 102 -0.06 5.43 -1.83
C ASN A 102 -0.02 4.16 -0.96
N PHE A 103 0.58 3.09 -1.51
CA PHE A 103 0.72 1.82 -0.80
C PHE A 103 1.64 1.91 0.44
N PRO A 104 2.80 2.58 0.40
CA PRO A 104 3.62 2.75 1.59
C PRO A 104 2.86 3.39 2.75
N LEU A 105 2.09 4.45 2.50
CA LEU A 105 1.27 5.09 3.52
C LEU A 105 0.20 4.13 4.06
N PHE A 106 -0.51 3.41 3.17
CA PHE A 106 -1.46 2.37 3.57
C PHE A 106 -0.82 1.34 4.52
N PHE A 107 0.34 0.77 4.16
CA PHE A 107 1.01 -0.23 4.99
C PHE A 107 1.59 0.34 6.28
N LYS A 108 2.01 1.61 6.31
CA LYS A 108 2.42 2.29 7.55
C LYS A 108 1.24 2.42 8.53
N THR A 109 0.05 2.84 8.05
CA THR A 109 -1.15 2.92 8.92
C THR A 109 -1.58 1.55 9.43
N PHE A 110 -1.46 0.51 8.60
CA PHE A 110 -1.66 -0.88 9.01
C PHE A 110 -0.66 -1.28 10.11
N CYS A 111 0.64 -1.09 9.87
CA CYS A 111 1.70 -1.44 10.83
C CYS A 111 1.53 -0.71 12.17
N HIS A 112 1.13 0.57 12.14
CA HIS A 112 0.90 1.39 13.33
C HIS A 112 -0.21 0.83 14.23
N ARG A 113 -1.35 0.43 13.65
CA ARG A 113 -2.51 -0.04 14.41
C ARG A 113 -2.48 -1.54 14.73
N PHE A 114 -1.84 -2.36 13.90
CA PHE A 114 -1.82 -3.82 14.06
C PHE A 114 -1.28 -4.26 15.42
N GLN A 115 -1.99 -5.18 16.09
CA GLN A 115 -1.65 -5.61 17.44
C GLN A 115 -2.11 -7.05 17.75
N PHE A 116 -1.66 -7.56 18.89
CA PHE A 116 -2.23 -8.71 19.57
C PHE A 116 -2.52 -8.37 21.04
N PRO A 117 -3.65 -8.81 21.60
CA PRO A 117 -4.75 -9.53 20.94
C PRO A 117 -5.48 -8.66 19.90
N ASN A 118 -6.21 -9.29 18.98
CA ASN A 118 -6.96 -8.60 17.93
C ASN A 118 -8.31 -9.25 17.63
N GLY A 119 -9.16 -8.48 16.95
CA GLY A 119 -10.46 -8.92 16.42
C GLY A 119 -10.39 -9.63 15.05
N ILE A 120 -9.19 -9.88 14.52
CA ILE A 120 -8.97 -10.53 13.21
C ILE A 120 -9.04 -12.05 13.35
N ASN A 121 -8.43 -12.57 14.42
CA ASN A 121 -8.31 -14.00 14.66
C ASN A 121 -9.63 -14.65 15.10
N LYS A 122 -9.67 -15.99 15.01
CA LYS A 122 -10.76 -16.77 15.59
C LYS A 122 -10.83 -16.51 17.11
N PRO A 123 -12.02 -16.42 17.71
CA PRO A 123 -12.18 -16.07 19.12
C PRO A 123 -11.36 -16.93 20.08
N GLN A 124 -11.23 -18.23 19.81
CA GLN A 124 -10.45 -19.15 20.64
C GLN A 124 -8.94 -18.86 20.60
N GLU A 125 -8.43 -18.37 19.47
CA GLU A 125 -7.01 -18.00 19.35
C GLU A 125 -6.73 -16.65 20.03
N THR A 126 -7.67 -15.71 19.91
CA THR A 126 -7.61 -14.43 20.66
C THR A 126 -7.68 -14.70 22.17
N ALA A 127 -8.51 -15.65 22.62
CA ALA A 127 -8.62 -16.04 24.04
C ALA A 127 -7.27 -16.46 24.65
N LYS A 128 -6.55 -17.36 23.95
CA LYS A 128 -5.22 -17.84 24.38
C LYS A 128 -4.23 -16.69 24.56
N GLN A 129 -4.29 -15.68 23.68
CA GLN A 129 -3.43 -14.50 23.76
C GLN A 129 -3.78 -13.63 24.97
N ILE A 130 -5.07 -13.45 25.25
CA ILE A 130 -5.54 -12.69 26.41
C ILE A 130 -5.16 -13.40 27.71
N GLU A 131 -5.39 -14.71 27.81
CA GLU A 131 -5.02 -15.55 28.98
C GLU A 131 -3.51 -15.51 29.25
N ALA A 132 -2.71 -15.52 28.20
CA ALA A 132 -1.26 -15.39 28.28
C ALA A 132 -0.77 -13.97 28.63
N GLY A 133 -1.68 -13.00 28.73
CA GLY A 133 -1.36 -11.60 29.03
C GLY A 133 -0.66 -10.88 27.88
N ALA A 134 -0.92 -11.27 26.63
CA ALA A 134 -0.34 -10.59 25.47
C ALA A 134 -0.80 -9.13 25.41
N GLN A 135 0.14 -8.23 25.14
CA GLN A 135 -0.06 -6.82 24.81
C GLN A 135 1.05 -6.44 23.82
N PHE A 136 0.87 -6.81 22.56
CA PHE A 136 1.94 -6.81 21.59
C PHE A 136 1.63 -5.92 20.39
N LYS A 137 2.51 -4.94 20.14
CA LYS A 137 2.53 -4.09 18.95
C LYS A 137 3.72 -4.49 18.08
N PRO A 138 3.53 -5.33 17.05
CA PRO A 138 4.66 -5.93 16.35
C PRO A 138 5.57 -4.91 15.65
N ALA A 139 4.99 -3.90 14.98
CA ALA A 139 5.79 -2.88 14.29
C ALA A 139 6.65 -2.07 15.28
N LYS A 140 6.05 -1.58 16.38
CA LYS A 140 6.78 -0.86 17.45
C LYS A 140 7.95 -1.69 17.98
N PHE A 141 7.69 -2.92 18.42
CA PHE A 141 8.73 -3.79 18.98
C PHE A 141 9.86 -4.08 17.99
N ILE A 142 9.52 -4.38 16.74
CA ILE A 142 10.50 -4.72 15.70
C ILE A 142 11.33 -3.48 15.32
N LEU A 143 10.71 -2.30 15.23
CA LEU A 143 11.44 -1.05 14.96
C LEU A 143 12.39 -0.71 16.11
N ASP A 144 11.97 -0.86 17.37
CA ASP A 144 12.87 -0.70 18.52
C ASP A 144 14.04 -1.68 18.46
N LEU A 145 13.79 -2.94 18.09
CA LEU A 145 14.83 -3.95 17.92
C LEU A 145 15.83 -3.56 16.81
N PHE A 146 15.35 -3.05 15.68
CA PHE A 146 16.20 -2.58 14.59
C PHE A 146 17.04 -1.35 14.98
N VAL A 147 16.42 -0.35 15.63
CA VAL A 147 17.13 0.86 16.07
C VAL A 147 18.26 0.50 17.03
N LEU A 148 17.98 -0.35 18.04
CA LEU A 148 19.01 -0.83 18.97
C LEU A 148 20.11 -1.64 18.27
N GLY A 149 19.72 -2.45 17.28
CA GLY A 149 20.65 -3.22 16.49
C GLY A 149 21.58 -2.33 15.65
N VAL A 150 21.05 -1.26 15.05
CA VAL A 150 21.83 -0.25 14.32
C VAL A 150 22.78 0.48 15.26
N GLU A 151 22.31 0.90 16.44
CA GLU A 151 23.14 1.56 17.46
C GLU A 151 24.30 0.66 17.93
N LYS A 152 24.07 -0.65 18.08
CA LYS A 152 25.06 -1.59 18.61
C LYS A 152 25.97 -2.22 17.55
N CYS A 153 25.47 -2.43 16.33
CA CYS A 153 26.14 -3.22 15.29
C CYS A 153 26.39 -2.45 13.98
N GLY A 154 25.91 -1.21 13.87
CA GLY A 154 26.04 -0.39 12.67
C GLY A 154 24.87 -0.50 11.68
N GLN A 155 24.90 0.35 10.67
CA GLN A 155 23.79 0.60 9.72
C GLN A 155 23.37 -0.62 8.87
N ASP A 156 24.25 -1.61 8.72
CA ASP A 156 23.96 -2.83 7.98
C ASP A 156 23.33 -3.94 8.83
N PHE A 157 23.03 -3.66 10.10
CA PHE A 157 22.33 -4.59 10.96
C PHE A 157 21.01 -5.05 10.33
N SER A 158 20.94 -6.34 9.99
CA SER A 158 19.76 -6.97 9.39
C SER A 158 19.20 -8.10 10.26
N ILE A 159 17.89 -8.33 10.17
CA ILE A 159 17.19 -9.45 10.79
C ILE A 159 16.30 -10.14 9.74
N ASN A 160 16.25 -11.48 9.76
CA ASN A 160 15.40 -12.26 8.87
C ASN A 160 14.10 -12.76 9.53
N GLY A 161 13.19 -13.29 8.71
CA GLY A 161 11.90 -13.79 9.17
C GLY A 161 11.95 -15.01 10.11
N ASN A 162 13.00 -15.83 10.04
CA ASN A 162 13.15 -16.97 10.96
C ASN A 162 13.51 -16.47 12.37
N GLU A 163 14.41 -15.48 12.46
CA GLU A 163 14.80 -14.84 13.71
C GLU A 163 13.60 -14.15 14.36
N ILE A 164 12.91 -13.27 13.64
CA ILE A 164 11.72 -12.56 14.16
C ILE A 164 10.61 -13.54 14.55
N SER A 165 10.39 -14.62 13.80
CA SER A 165 9.34 -15.56 14.16
C SER A 165 9.65 -16.29 15.46
N ASN A 166 10.87 -16.79 15.63
CA ASN A 166 11.25 -17.56 16.81
C ASN A 166 11.50 -16.70 18.06
N LEU A 167 12.01 -15.48 17.89
CA LEU A 167 12.37 -14.61 19.02
C LEU A 167 11.25 -13.66 19.42
N VAL A 168 10.32 -13.33 18.51
CA VAL A 168 9.30 -12.31 18.74
C VAL A 168 7.90 -12.90 18.65
N PHE A 169 7.46 -13.35 17.46
CA PHE A 169 6.05 -13.75 17.25
C PHE A 169 5.62 -15.03 17.95
N ASN A 170 6.57 -15.90 18.29
CA ASN A 170 6.30 -17.19 18.94
C ASN A 170 6.60 -17.17 20.44
N ASP A 171 7.15 -16.08 20.99
CA ASP A 171 7.61 -16.02 22.38
C ASP A 171 6.70 -15.19 23.27
N VAL A 172 5.97 -15.84 24.16
CA VAL A 172 5.04 -15.18 25.09
C VAL A 172 5.74 -14.15 25.97
N ARG A 173 7.03 -14.32 26.27
CA ARG A 173 7.76 -13.36 27.09
C ARG A 173 7.88 -12.02 26.36
N VAL A 174 8.02 -12.04 25.05
CA VAL A 174 8.00 -10.83 24.22
C VAL A 174 6.59 -10.30 24.07
N THR A 175 5.64 -11.15 23.68
CA THR A 175 4.28 -10.69 23.38
C THR A 175 3.52 -10.19 24.63
N SER A 176 3.92 -10.59 25.84
CA SER A 176 3.37 -10.08 27.11
C SER A 176 4.19 -8.95 27.74
N GLY A 177 5.24 -8.47 27.06
CA GLY A 177 6.09 -7.38 27.56
C GLY A 177 7.09 -7.76 28.65
N LYS A 178 7.22 -9.05 29.00
CA LYS A 178 8.19 -9.55 30.00
C LYS A 178 9.65 -9.56 29.51
N MET A 179 9.85 -9.47 28.19
CA MET A 179 11.17 -9.42 27.57
C MET A 179 11.23 -8.21 26.62
N SER A 180 12.17 -7.30 26.87
CA SER A 180 12.33 -6.05 26.12
C SER A 180 13.07 -6.25 24.80
N PRO A 181 12.99 -5.30 23.85
CA PRO A 181 13.78 -5.32 22.62
C PRO A 181 15.30 -5.46 22.88
N HIS A 182 15.83 -4.81 23.92
CA HIS A 182 17.24 -4.93 24.33
C HIS A 182 17.61 -6.37 24.69
N GLN A 183 16.79 -7.03 25.53
CA GLN A 183 17.03 -8.41 25.93
C GLN A 183 16.93 -9.36 24.74
N VAL A 184 16.01 -9.11 23.80
CA VAL A 184 15.90 -9.87 22.55
C VAL A 184 17.12 -9.68 21.67
N LEU A 185 17.63 -8.44 21.54
CA LEU A 185 18.83 -8.14 20.77
C LEU A 185 20.05 -8.86 21.35
N ASP A 186 20.28 -8.75 22.66
CA ASP A 186 21.41 -9.41 23.32
C ASP A 186 21.35 -10.93 23.13
N PHE A 187 20.16 -11.51 23.23
CA PHE A 187 19.97 -12.93 23.01
C PHE A 187 20.18 -13.33 21.55
N LEU A 188 19.70 -12.53 20.58
CA LEU A 188 19.95 -12.74 19.15
C LEU A 188 21.46 -12.72 18.84
N LEU A 189 22.18 -11.72 19.35
CA LEU A 189 23.62 -11.60 19.12
C LEU A 189 24.40 -12.76 19.76
N LYS A 190 24.00 -13.22 20.94
CA LYS A 190 24.56 -14.43 21.57
C LYS A 190 24.33 -15.68 20.73
N LEU A 191 23.15 -15.84 20.13
CA LEU A 191 22.86 -16.97 19.24
C LEU A 191 23.70 -16.90 17.96
N ARG A 192 23.86 -15.70 17.38
CA ARG A 192 24.71 -15.47 16.19
C ARG A 192 26.18 -15.76 16.46
N SER A 193 26.75 -15.30 17.57
CA SER A 193 28.15 -15.60 17.93
C SER A 193 28.38 -17.08 18.20
N GLY A 194 27.37 -17.78 18.73
CA GLY A 194 27.34 -19.23 18.85
C GLY A 194 27.05 -19.99 17.55
N HIS A 195 26.91 -19.30 16.40
CA HIS A 195 26.56 -19.86 15.10
C HIS A 195 25.29 -20.72 15.11
N VAL A 196 24.34 -20.39 15.99
CA VAL A 196 23.08 -21.12 16.15
C VAL A 196 22.12 -20.76 15.04
N ARG A 197 21.70 -21.76 14.26
CA ARG A 197 20.68 -21.60 13.21
C ARG A 197 19.29 -21.56 13.82
N PHE A 198 18.36 -20.85 13.19
CA PHE A 198 16.96 -20.78 13.62
C PHE A 198 16.08 -21.79 12.91
N ALA A 199 15.10 -22.34 13.62
CA ALA A 199 14.12 -23.27 13.05
C ALA A 199 13.30 -22.56 11.97
N GLY A 200 13.28 -23.15 10.78
CA GLY A 200 12.56 -22.64 9.61
C GLY A 200 11.24 -23.34 9.35
N GLY A 201 10.72 -23.18 8.12
CA GLY A 201 9.49 -23.80 7.64
C GLY A 201 8.24 -22.97 7.87
N SER A 202 7.24 -23.16 7.00
CA SER A 202 6.04 -22.31 6.94
C SER A 202 5.17 -22.36 8.20
N LYS A 203 5.30 -23.37 9.07
CA LYS A 203 4.55 -23.41 10.34
C LYS A 203 5.17 -22.51 11.41
N ILE A 204 6.50 -22.34 11.38
CA ILE A 204 7.27 -21.64 12.41
C ILE A 204 7.57 -20.21 11.98
N ALA A 205 8.09 -20.03 10.77
CA ALA A 205 8.73 -18.78 10.33
C ALA A 205 7.84 -17.83 9.53
N GLN A 206 6.59 -18.23 9.26
CA GLN A 206 5.75 -17.54 8.28
C GLN A 206 5.32 -16.15 8.75
N HIS A 207 4.81 -16.00 9.98
CA HIS A 207 4.24 -14.73 10.44
C HIS A 207 5.28 -13.63 10.62
N GLY A 208 6.47 -13.95 11.13
CA GLY A 208 7.56 -12.98 11.19
C GLY A 208 8.01 -12.57 9.79
N ARG A 209 8.10 -13.51 8.84
CA ARG A 209 8.45 -13.19 7.44
C ARG A 209 7.40 -12.32 6.76
N GLU A 210 6.12 -12.67 6.88
CA GLU A 210 5.01 -11.89 6.30
C GLU A 210 4.96 -10.48 6.89
N PHE A 211 5.10 -10.35 8.22
CA PHE A 211 5.04 -9.04 8.86
C PHE A 211 6.24 -8.15 8.52
N LEU A 212 7.46 -8.71 8.46
CA LEU A 212 8.62 -7.98 7.91
C LEU A 212 8.38 -7.56 6.45
N GLY A 213 7.69 -8.40 5.67
CA GLY A 213 7.25 -8.06 4.32
C GLY A 213 6.31 -6.84 4.30
N TYR A 214 5.32 -6.77 5.20
CA TYR A 214 4.46 -5.58 5.31
C TYR A 214 5.24 -4.34 5.76
N MET A 215 6.24 -4.49 6.63
CA MET A 215 7.13 -3.38 7.01
C MET A 215 8.06 -2.95 5.85
N LEU A 216 8.45 -3.86 4.95
CA LEU A 216 9.13 -3.54 3.70
C LEU A 216 8.19 -2.79 2.74
N LEU A 217 6.95 -3.23 2.57
CA LEU A 217 5.93 -2.52 1.77
C LEU A 217 5.60 -1.13 2.33
N ALA A 218 5.65 -0.99 3.66
CA ALA A 218 5.54 0.29 4.35
C ALA A 218 6.79 1.18 4.20
N ARG A 219 7.84 0.70 3.52
CA ARG A 219 9.18 1.30 3.44
C ARG A 219 9.86 1.57 4.78
N LEU A 220 9.32 1.08 5.90
CA LEU A 220 9.95 1.18 7.22
C LEU A 220 11.25 0.36 7.26
N LEU A 221 11.31 -0.71 6.46
CA LEU A 221 12.49 -1.53 6.23
C LEU A 221 12.88 -1.50 4.75
N LYS A 222 14.11 -1.93 4.47
CA LYS A 222 14.64 -2.18 3.12
C LYS A 222 15.36 -3.54 3.09
N GLU A 223 15.62 -4.05 1.88
CA GLU A 223 16.44 -5.25 1.69
C GLU A 223 17.84 -5.04 2.31
N GLY A 224 18.29 -6.05 3.07
CA GLY A 224 19.63 -6.15 3.62
C GLY A 224 20.27 -7.48 3.22
N GLU A 225 21.57 -7.65 3.50
CA GLU A 225 22.34 -8.83 3.06
C GLU A 225 21.72 -10.15 3.56
N ASN A 226 21.29 -10.18 4.82
CA ASN A 226 20.76 -11.38 5.48
C ASN A 226 19.34 -11.16 6.04
N GLY A 227 18.47 -10.52 5.25
CA GLY A 227 17.08 -10.28 5.58
C GLY A 227 16.67 -8.83 5.31
N PHE A 228 16.18 -8.16 6.34
CA PHE A 228 15.71 -6.79 6.27
C PHE A 228 16.56 -5.91 7.17
N ARG A 229 16.77 -4.64 6.79
CA ARG A 229 17.43 -3.62 7.61
C ARG A 229 16.55 -2.37 7.70
N LEU A 230 16.83 -1.51 8.68
CA LEU A 230 16.08 -0.27 8.90
C LEU A 230 16.21 0.68 7.68
N ASN A 231 15.12 1.34 7.29
CA ASN A 231 15.18 2.40 6.30
C ASN A 231 15.23 3.77 6.97
N GLU A 232 16.44 4.27 7.24
CA GLU A 232 16.66 5.57 7.91
C GLU A 232 16.01 6.77 7.19
N LYS A 233 15.71 6.66 5.89
CA LYS A 233 14.98 7.72 5.16
C LYS A 233 13.55 7.92 5.67
N GLU A 234 12.99 6.93 6.37
CA GLU A 234 11.63 6.96 6.93
C GLU A 234 11.62 7.28 8.43
N ARG A 235 12.66 7.96 8.94
CA ARG A 235 12.88 8.21 10.37
C ARG A 235 11.66 8.80 11.08
N GLN A 236 10.98 9.76 10.45
CA GLN A 236 9.78 10.39 11.01
C GLN A 236 8.67 9.36 11.29
N ALA A 237 8.34 8.52 10.31
CA ALA A 237 7.32 7.50 10.45
C ALA A 237 7.74 6.42 11.45
N ILE A 238 9.02 6.03 11.42
CA ILE A 238 9.62 5.07 12.36
C ILE A 238 9.46 5.56 13.80
N ASP A 239 9.91 6.79 14.09
CA ASP A 239 9.84 7.34 15.45
C ASP A 239 8.39 7.54 15.92
N TYR A 240 7.48 7.95 15.04
CA TYR A 240 6.05 8.07 15.37
C TYR A 240 5.44 6.71 15.77
N ILE A 241 5.72 5.63 15.02
CA ILE A 241 5.22 4.29 15.36
C ILE A 241 5.83 3.81 16.69
N ARG A 242 7.14 4.04 16.90
CA ARG A 242 7.84 3.63 18.13
C ARG A 242 7.34 4.36 19.37
N GLN A 243 7.01 5.64 19.25
CA GLN A 243 6.52 6.47 20.36
C GLN A 243 5.02 6.30 20.64
N SER A 244 4.29 5.60 19.75
CA SER A 244 2.86 5.41 19.90
C SER A 244 2.51 4.50 21.08
N GLU A 245 1.58 4.96 21.91
CA GLU A 245 0.94 4.21 22.99
C GLU A 245 -0.49 3.75 22.60
N LEU A 246 -0.88 3.95 21.34
CA LEU A 246 -2.21 3.62 20.84
C LEU A 246 -2.44 2.10 20.90
N PHE A 247 -3.40 1.65 21.71
CA PHE A 247 -3.73 0.23 21.86
C PHE A 247 -5.24 0.01 22.04
N PHE A 248 -5.79 -1.01 21.39
CA PHE A 248 -7.18 -1.42 21.54
C PHE A 248 -7.29 -2.52 22.60
N ASN A 249 -8.08 -2.28 23.65
CA ASN A 249 -8.25 -3.28 24.70
C ASN A 249 -9.28 -4.34 24.29
N VAL A 250 -8.87 -5.61 24.22
CA VAL A 250 -9.78 -6.74 23.96
C VAL A 250 -10.10 -7.41 25.30
N PRO A 251 -11.35 -7.35 25.79
CA PRO A 251 -11.72 -7.90 27.09
C PRO A 251 -11.71 -9.43 27.12
N ARG A 252 -11.55 -10.00 28.31
CA ARG A 252 -11.40 -11.46 28.53
C ARG A 252 -12.59 -12.27 28.05
N ASP A 253 -13.79 -11.73 28.15
CA ASP A 253 -15.03 -12.40 27.76
C ASP A 253 -15.35 -12.31 26.26
N PHE A 254 -14.49 -11.68 25.44
CA PHE A 254 -14.58 -11.69 23.97
C PHE A 254 -14.79 -13.09 23.39
N ALA A 255 -14.14 -14.08 23.99
CA ALA A 255 -14.23 -15.47 23.54
C ALA A 255 -15.45 -16.22 24.07
N THR A 256 -16.04 -15.83 25.19
CA THR A 256 -17.10 -16.59 25.86
C THR A 256 -18.49 -15.97 25.68
N ASN A 257 -18.59 -14.67 25.42
CA ASN A 257 -19.86 -13.95 25.29
C ASN A 257 -20.08 -13.48 23.83
N THR A 258 -21.11 -14.04 23.19
CA THR A 258 -21.44 -13.75 21.79
C THR A 258 -21.86 -12.29 21.54
N SER A 259 -22.64 -11.69 22.45
CA SER A 259 -23.10 -10.31 22.30
C SER A 259 -21.92 -9.34 22.41
N THR A 260 -21.10 -9.53 23.46
CA THR A 260 -19.85 -8.80 23.66
C THR A 260 -18.92 -8.92 22.45
N ARG A 261 -18.77 -10.14 21.91
CA ARG A 261 -17.95 -10.38 20.71
C ARG A 261 -18.44 -9.61 19.48
N LYS A 262 -19.75 -9.61 19.20
CA LYS A 262 -20.30 -8.90 18.04
C LYS A 262 -20.05 -7.39 18.14
N GLN A 263 -20.29 -6.82 19.31
CA GLN A 263 -20.02 -5.41 19.58
C GLN A 263 -18.53 -5.07 19.41
N LEU A 264 -17.64 -5.85 20.03
CA LEU A 264 -16.19 -5.64 19.91
C LEU A 264 -15.67 -5.82 18.49
N GLN A 265 -16.26 -6.71 17.69
CA GLN A 265 -15.88 -6.85 16.28
C GLN A 265 -16.21 -5.60 15.47
N TYR A 266 -17.33 -4.95 15.77
CA TYR A 266 -17.70 -3.67 15.17
C TYR A 266 -16.75 -2.55 15.64
N GLU A 267 -16.54 -2.41 16.94
CA GLU A 267 -15.61 -1.43 17.54
C GLU A 267 -14.17 -1.63 17.05
N TRP A 268 -13.72 -2.88 16.96
CA TRP A 268 -12.43 -3.24 16.37
C TRP A 268 -12.38 -2.82 14.90
N GLY A 269 -13.43 -3.06 14.12
CA GLY A 269 -13.49 -2.65 12.72
C GLY A 269 -13.33 -1.13 12.57
N LEU A 270 -14.06 -0.36 13.36
CA LEU A 270 -13.95 1.10 13.40
C LEU A 270 -12.54 1.54 13.79
N TRP A 271 -12.02 1.06 14.92
CA TRP A 271 -10.71 1.46 15.41
C TRP A 271 -9.56 0.97 14.52
N PHE A 272 -9.59 -0.27 14.07
CA PHE A 272 -8.50 -0.83 13.28
C PHE A 272 -8.52 -0.31 11.85
N GLY A 273 -9.69 -0.02 11.27
CA GLY A 273 -9.82 0.55 9.93
C GLY A 273 -9.68 2.07 9.86
N ASP A 274 -9.70 2.76 11.00
CA ASP A 274 -9.54 4.22 11.09
C ASP A 274 -8.11 4.69 10.73
N VAL A 275 -8.03 5.91 10.20
CA VAL A 275 -6.79 6.61 9.88
C VAL A 275 -6.99 8.09 10.19
N SER A 276 -6.46 8.53 11.33
CA SER A 276 -6.56 9.92 11.77
C SER A 276 -5.74 10.85 10.89
N GLN A 277 -6.11 12.14 10.89
CA GLN A 277 -5.37 13.17 10.16
C GLN A 277 -3.89 13.24 10.61
N ILE A 278 -3.63 13.09 11.91
CA ILE A 278 -2.27 13.06 12.46
C ILE A 278 -1.48 11.87 11.92
N GLU A 279 -2.10 10.69 11.80
CA GLU A 279 -1.44 9.53 11.19
C GLU A 279 -1.10 9.79 9.72
N LYS A 280 -2.02 10.37 8.94
CA LYS A 280 -1.77 10.73 7.53
C LYS A 280 -0.53 11.64 7.44
N GLU A 281 -0.43 12.66 8.29
CA GLU A 281 0.67 13.62 8.30
C GLU A 281 2.00 13.05 8.81
N LYS A 282 1.96 12.25 9.88
CA LYS A 282 3.19 11.73 10.53
C LYS A 282 3.76 10.50 9.84
N LEU A 283 2.92 9.70 9.18
CA LEU A 283 3.34 8.48 8.48
C LEU A 283 3.61 8.70 7.00
N ALA A 284 3.05 9.75 6.37
CA ALA A 284 3.42 10.09 5.01
C ALA A 284 4.93 10.32 4.92
N ALA A 285 5.56 9.75 3.89
CA ALA A 285 6.93 10.09 3.60
C ALA A 285 6.98 11.59 3.28
N LYS A 286 7.96 12.30 3.82
CA LYS A 286 8.27 13.62 3.28
C LYS A 286 8.68 13.41 1.84
N ILE A 287 8.02 14.11 0.91
CA ILE A 287 8.53 14.22 -0.45
C ILE A 287 9.80 15.06 -0.32
N GLU A 288 10.92 14.39 -0.09
CA GLU A 288 12.22 15.04 -0.15
C GLU A 288 12.36 15.62 -1.56
N ARG A 289 12.84 16.86 -1.64
CA ARG A 289 13.13 17.57 -2.90
C ARG A 289 14.27 16.92 -3.70
N THR A 290 14.60 15.67 -3.43
CA THR A 290 15.66 14.90 -4.08
C THR A 290 15.23 14.47 -5.49
N GLU A 291 16.27 14.19 -6.29
CA GLU A 291 16.24 13.94 -7.73
C GLU A 291 14.98 13.25 -8.23
N ILE A 292 14.33 13.89 -9.20
CA ILE A 292 13.19 13.33 -9.92
C ILE A 292 13.67 12.02 -10.56
N PRO A 293 13.05 10.88 -10.18
CA PRO A 293 13.45 9.58 -10.70
C PRO A 293 13.42 9.60 -12.22
N THR A 294 14.44 9.03 -12.85
CA THR A 294 14.53 9.06 -14.32
C THR A 294 14.03 7.74 -14.86
N ILE A 295 13.16 7.78 -15.86
CA ILE A 295 12.71 6.57 -16.55
C ILE A 295 13.87 6.07 -17.43
N PRO A 296 14.29 4.80 -17.30
CA PRO A 296 15.32 4.26 -18.20
C PRO A 296 14.77 4.18 -19.62
N VAL A 297 15.51 4.71 -20.60
CA VAL A 297 15.12 4.66 -22.01
C VAL A 297 16.16 3.85 -22.81
N PRO A 298 15.80 2.67 -23.33
CA PRO A 298 16.71 1.89 -24.17
C PRO A 298 17.13 2.67 -25.42
N GLY A 299 18.43 2.79 -25.66
CA GLY A 299 18.98 3.43 -26.86
C GLY A 299 19.08 4.96 -26.84
N ILE A 300 18.76 5.62 -25.71
CA ILE A 300 19.02 7.06 -25.53
C ILE A 300 20.29 7.25 -24.69
N GLU A 301 21.32 7.85 -25.27
CA GLU A 301 22.49 8.29 -24.51
C GLU A 301 22.16 9.53 -23.67
N LYS A 302 22.37 9.44 -22.35
CA LYS A 302 22.22 10.58 -21.44
C LYS A 302 23.42 11.52 -21.58
N THR A 303 23.31 12.50 -22.46
CA THR A 303 24.26 13.62 -22.49
C THR A 303 23.97 14.60 -21.34
N PRO A 304 24.99 15.17 -20.67
CA PRO A 304 24.80 16.15 -19.59
C PRO A 304 23.93 17.35 -19.99
N GLU A 305 23.99 17.78 -21.25
CA GLU A 305 23.21 18.89 -21.79
C GLU A 305 21.70 18.58 -21.89
N ALA A 306 21.35 17.36 -22.35
CA ALA A 306 19.96 16.88 -22.34
C ALA A 306 19.35 16.88 -20.94
N ALA A 307 20.13 16.40 -19.95
CA ALA A 307 19.69 16.30 -18.57
C ALA A 307 19.41 17.70 -17.97
N ALA A 308 20.30 18.67 -18.21
CA ALA A 308 20.16 20.04 -17.71
C ALA A 308 18.95 20.78 -18.32
N LEU A 309 18.66 20.60 -19.61
CA LEU A 309 17.50 21.21 -20.28
C LEU A 309 16.17 20.52 -19.93
N ALA A 310 16.23 19.25 -19.54
CA ALA A 310 15.09 18.44 -19.15
C ALA A 310 14.67 18.65 -17.68
N GLU A 311 15.48 19.31 -16.86
CA GLU A 311 15.14 19.56 -15.46
C GLU A 311 13.87 20.42 -15.35
N PRO A 312 12.83 19.94 -14.66
CA PRO A 312 11.68 20.76 -14.36
C PRO A 312 11.93 21.59 -13.10
N THR A 313 11.23 22.72 -12.98
CA THR A 313 11.26 23.58 -11.80
C THR A 313 10.79 22.83 -10.56
N GLN A 314 11.64 22.75 -9.54
CA GLN A 314 11.45 21.91 -8.34
C GLN A 314 10.43 22.46 -7.33
N GLU A 315 9.83 23.64 -7.57
CA GLU A 315 8.96 24.33 -6.61
C GLU A 315 7.57 23.69 -6.45
N ASP A 316 7.19 22.74 -7.31
CA ASP A 316 5.81 22.28 -7.45
C ASP A 316 5.47 20.93 -6.79
N LEU A 317 6.37 20.31 -6.03
CA LEU A 317 6.13 18.99 -5.41
C LEU A 317 5.30 19.11 -4.13
N LYS A 318 3.97 18.99 -4.21
CA LYS A 318 3.07 18.96 -3.04
C LYS A 318 2.46 17.58 -2.81
N GLU A 319 2.14 16.88 -3.89
CA GLU A 319 1.49 15.56 -3.85
C GLU A 319 2.25 14.54 -4.72
N ILE A 320 1.87 13.27 -4.61
CA ILE A 320 2.49 12.21 -5.43
C ILE A 320 2.20 12.41 -6.93
N GLY A 321 1.08 13.07 -7.27
CA GLY A 321 0.68 13.41 -8.64
C GLY A 321 1.73 14.28 -9.31
N ASP A 322 2.11 15.38 -8.65
CA ASP A 322 3.16 16.30 -9.09
C ASP A 322 4.45 15.55 -9.40
N LYS A 323 4.86 14.62 -8.52
CA LYS A 323 6.08 13.84 -8.71
C LYS A 323 6.02 12.99 -9.98
N GLY A 324 4.88 12.34 -10.25
CA GLY A 324 4.71 11.58 -11.49
C GLY A 324 4.70 12.46 -12.73
N GLU A 325 4.05 13.62 -12.68
CA GLU A 325 4.05 14.59 -13.79
C GLU A 325 5.46 15.08 -14.10
N LEU A 326 6.27 15.38 -13.07
CA LEU A 326 7.66 15.77 -13.26
C LEU A 326 8.52 14.64 -13.87
N VAL A 327 8.29 13.39 -13.45
CA VAL A 327 8.96 12.21 -14.03
C VAL A 327 8.64 12.09 -15.52
N VAL A 328 7.37 12.23 -15.90
CA VAL A 328 6.94 12.15 -17.31
C VAL A 328 7.44 13.35 -18.10
N LEU A 329 7.37 14.56 -17.55
CA LEU A 329 7.87 15.77 -18.21
C LEU A 329 9.36 15.64 -18.54
N LYS A 330 10.17 15.18 -17.58
CA LYS A 330 11.60 14.92 -17.79
C LYS A 330 11.81 13.91 -18.91
N TYR A 331 11.10 12.78 -18.87
CA TYR A 331 11.19 11.73 -19.88
C TYR A 331 10.80 12.21 -21.29
N GLU A 332 9.70 12.95 -21.42
CA GLU A 332 9.25 13.48 -22.70
C GLU A 332 10.24 14.53 -23.25
N LYS A 333 10.80 15.40 -22.39
CA LYS A 333 11.84 16.34 -22.79
C LYS A 333 13.12 15.63 -23.25
N GLU A 334 13.60 14.63 -22.51
CA GLU A 334 14.76 13.83 -22.90
C GLU A 334 14.51 13.13 -24.26
N ARG A 335 13.33 12.53 -24.45
CA ARG A 335 12.96 11.90 -25.73
C ARG A 335 12.96 12.89 -26.89
N ILE A 336 12.34 14.06 -26.73
CA ILE A 336 12.25 15.07 -27.79
C ILE A 336 13.61 15.71 -28.08
N TYR A 337 14.45 15.94 -27.06
CA TYR A 337 15.79 16.49 -27.26
C TYR A 337 16.62 15.65 -28.23
N GLN A 338 16.58 14.32 -28.12
CA GLN A 338 17.36 13.43 -28.98
C GLN A 338 16.97 13.49 -30.47
N ILE A 339 15.74 13.93 -30.76
CA ILE A 339 15.20 13.95 -32.13
C ILE A 339 15.24 15.38 -32.68
N ARG A 340 14.78 16.35 -31.88
CA ARG A 340 14.61 17.77 -32.22
C ARG A 340 14.86 18.66 -31.00
N PRO A 341 16.14 18.95 -30.69
CA PRO A 341 16.51 19.83 -29.59
C PRO A 341 15.82 21.20 -29.62
N ASP A 342 15.58 21.74 -30.81
CA ASP A 342 14.93 23.03 -31.04
C ASP A 342 13.45 23.04 -30.61
N ARG A 343 12.82 21.87 -30.42
CA ARG A 343 11.41 21.73 -30.08
C ARG A 343 11.13 21.34 -28.63
N ILE A 344 12.15 21.16 -27.78
CA ILE A 344 11.93 20.82 -26.36
C ILE A 344 11.00 21.81 -25.67
N GLY A 345 11.10 23.11 -25.98
CA GLY A 345 10.27 24.16 -25.39
C GLY A 345 8.76 24.03 -25.67
N LEU A 346 8.35 23.09 -26.53
CA LEU A 346 6.95 22.74 -26.79
C LEU A 346 6.43 21.65 -25.85
N VAL A 347 7.32 20.91 -25.17
CA VAL A 347 7.00 19.94 -24.13
C VAL A 347 6.78 20.66 -22.82
N ARG A 348 5.54 20.67 -22.31
CA ARG A 348 5.13 21.49 -21.18
C ARG A 348 4.17 20.75 -20.26
N ARG A 349 4.33 20.97 -18.97
CA ARG A 349 3.31 20.66 -17.95
C ARG A 349 2.23 21.74 -18.02
N VAL A 350 0.98 21.32 -18.08
CA VAL A 350 -0.21 22.17 -18.20
C VAL A 350 -1.32 21.79 -17.20
N SER A 351 -1.03 20.90 -16.25
CA SER A 351 -1.99 20.38 -15.25
C SER A 351 -2.67 21.43 -14.37
N ASN A 352 -2.12 22.64 -14.26
CA ASN A 352 -2.77 23.77 -13.60
C ASN A 352 -4.06 24.23 -14.32
N ASP A 353 -4.22 23.92 -15.60
CA ASP A 353 -5.43 24.21 -16.38
C ASP A 353 -6.29 22.95 -16.53
N THR A 354 -7.14 22.73 -15.53
CA THR A 354 -8.04 21.56 -15.48
C THR A 354 -9.01 21.49 -16.66
N ALA A 355 -9.25 22.60 -17.38
CA ALA A 355 -10.15 22.62 -18.53
C ALA A 355 -9.56 21.88 -19.75
N LEU A 356 -8.24 21.75 -19.82
CA LEU A 356 -7.57 21.04 -20.92
C LEU A 356 -7.83 19.52 -20.89
N GLY A 357 -7.98 18.94 -19.69
CA GLY A 357 -8.22 17.50 -19.51
C GLY A 357 -7.01 16.62 -19.81
N TYR A 358 -5.80 17.15 -19.65
CA TYR A 358 -4.52 16.43 -19.67
C TYR A 358 -3.44 17.20 -18.90
N ASP A 359 -2.39 16.52 -18.45
CA ASP A 359 -1.34 17.11 -17.60
C ASP A 359 -0.12 17.61 -18.39
N ILE A 360 0.23 16.93 -19.48
CA ILE A 360 1.45 17.20 -20.24
C ILE A 360 1.13 17.30 -21.74
N GLN A 361 1.55 18.41 -22.34
CA GLN A 361 1.65 18.54 -23.79
C GLN A 361 3.06 18.11 -24.23
N SER A 362 3.13 17.22 -25.21
CA SER A 362 4.35 16.74 -25.85
C SER A 362 4.17 16.68 -27.37
N LEU A 363 5.11 16.05 -28.07
CA LEU A 363 5.09 15.83 -29.52
C LEU A 363 5.16 14.33 -29.84
N GLU A 364 4.53 13.94 -30.95
CA GLU A 364 4.60 12.56 -31.44
C GLU A 364 6.01 12.20 -31.91
N PHE A 365 6.39 10.93 -31.70
CA PHE A 365 7.73 10.45 -32.07
C PHE A 365 7.91 10.37 -33.58
N ASP A 366 6.93 9.78 -34.27
CA ASP A 366 6.97 9.57 -35.73
C ASP A 366 6.78 10.89 -36.51
N ASP A 367 6.15 11.88 -35.89
CA ASP A 367 5.87 13.18 -36.50
C ASP A 367 5.83 14.28 -35.44
N VAL A 368 6.98 14.90 -35.20
CA VAL A 368 7.14 16.00 -34.23
C VAL A 368 6.33 17.26 -34.56
N SER A 369 5.63 17.32 -35.69
CA SER A 369 4.66 18.39 -35.98
C SER A 369 3.31 18.17 -35.29
N LYS A 370 3.00 16.93 -34.92
CA LYS A 370 1.78 16.56 -34.22
C LYS A 370 1.96 16.66 -32.72
N LYS A 371 0.93 17.19 -32.07
CA LYS A 371 0.86 17.26 -30.61
C LYS A 371 0.48 15.90 -30.04
N LYS A 372 1.02 15.63 -28.86
CA LYS A 372 0.70 14.51 -28.01
C LYS A 372 0.19 15.05 -26.68
N PHE A 373 -0.97 14.57 -26.23
CA PHE A 373 -1.63 14.98 -25.00
C PHE A 373 -1.57 13.82 -24.01
N ILE A 374 -1.00 14.06 -22.83
CA ILE A 374 -0.68 13.01 -21.87
C ILE A 374 -1.34 13.32 -20.54
N GLU A 375 -2.22 12.42 -20.12
CA GLU A 375 -2.75 12.34 -18.77
C GLU A 375 -1.87 11.44 -17.90
N VAL A 376 -1.45 11.91 -16.74
CA VAL A 376 -0.51 11.23 -15.85
C VAL A 376 -1.25 10.69 -14.63
N LYS A 377 -1.23 9.36 -14.47
CA LYS A 377 -1.86 8.69 -13.33
C LYS A 377 -0.80 8.01 -12.48
N THR A 378 -0.52 8.58 -11.32
CA THR A 378 0.58 8.15 -10.45
C THR A 378 0.13 7.20 -9.36
N THR A 379 0.95 6.21 -9.04
CA THR A 379 0.82 5.34 -7.86
C THR A 379 2.17 5.16 -7.21
N GLU A 380 2.21 5.32 -5.89
CA GLU A 380 3.39 5.03 -5.11
C GLU A 380 3.31 3.61 -4.54
N ARG A 381 4.31 2.79 -4.86
CA ARG A 381 4.35 1.38 -4.48
C ARG A 381 5.78 0.94 -4.16
N THR A 382 5.93 -0.27 -3.64
CA THR A 382 7.25 -0.80 -3.27
C THR A 382 7.84 -1.63 -4.40
N PHE A 383 7.05 -2.53 -4.98
CA PHE A 383 7.48 -3.38 -6.08
C PHE A 383 7.00 -2.83 -7.42
N PRO A 384 7.70 -3.11 -8.54
CA PRO A 384 7.14 -2.94 -9.87
C PRO A 384 5.82 -3.73 -10.00
N PRO A 385 4.90 -3.30 -10.89
CA PRO A 385 3.70 -4.08 -11.18
C PRO A 385 4.06 -5.47 -11.73
N SER A 386 3.21 -6.46 -11.48
CA SER A 386 3.38 -7.80 -12.07
C SER A 386 3.15 -7.78 -13.59
N GLU A 387 3.56 -8.85 -14.30
CA GLU A 387 3.39 -8.93 -15.76
C GLU A 387 1.91 -8.84 -16.19
N GLU A 388 1.00 -9.43 -15.40
CA GLU A 388 -0.45 -9.32 -15.59
C GLU A 388 -0.99 -8.08 -14.85
N ILE A 389 -0.60 -6.90 -15.32
CA ILE A 389 -0.98 -5.62 -14.68
C ILE A 389 -2.50 -5.52 -14.60
N LEU A 390 -3.01 -5.48 -13.37
CA LEU A 390 -4.40 -5.15 -13.07
C LEU A 390 -4.40 -4.00 -12.07
N THR A 391 -4.65 -2.80 -12.57
CA THR A 391 -4.55 -1.54 -11.82
C THR A 391 -5.83 -0.75 -11.95
N TYR A 392 -6.09 0.08 -10.94
CA TYR A 392 -7.18 1.04 -10.92
C TYR A 392 -6.61 2.45 -10.79
N PHE A 393 -7.26 3.43 -11.41
CA PHE A 393 -7.04 4.85 -11.16
C PHE A 393 -8.33 5.62 -11.46
N PRO A 394 -8.62 6.71 -10.73
CA PRO A 394 -9.73 7.58 -11.06
C PRO A 394 -9.41 8.43 -12.30
N MET A 395 -10.44 8.71 -13.10
CA MET A 395 -10.37 9.62 -14.25
C MET A 395 -11.58 10.57 -14.19
N SER A 396 -11.37 11.85 -14.47
CA SER A 396 -12.46 12.83 -14.51
C SER A 396 -13.26 12.72 -15.81
N GLY A 397 -14.50 13.24 -15.79
CA GLY A 397 -15.31 13.31 -17.00
C GLY A 397 -14.65 14.16 -18.09
N ASN A 398 -14.00 15.27 -17.72
CA ASN A 398 -13.30 16.13 -18.66
C ASN A 398 -12.13 15.38 -19.34
N GLU A 399 -11.30 14.69 -18.56
CA GLU A 399 -10.20 13.86 -19.09
C GLU A 399 -10.70 12.84 -20.11
N TRP A 400 -11.81 12.14 -19.83
CA TRP A 400 -12.37 11.14 -20.73
C TRP A 400 -12.97 11.76 -22.01
N GLU A 401 -13.68 12.88 -21.92
CA GLU A 401 -14.21 13.58 -23.11
C GLU A 401 -13.09 14.19 -23.97
N THR A 402 -12.04 14.70 -23.35
CA THR A 402 -10.82 15.13 -24.03
C THR A 402 -10.15 13.95 -24.75
N ALA A 403 -10.09 12.78 -24.12
CA ALA A 403 -9.56 11.57 -24.74
C ALA A 403 -10.35 11.15 -25.99
N LYS A 404 -11.69 11.23 -25.95
CA LYS A 404 -12.53 10.99 -27.14
C LYS A 404 -12.25 11.98 -28.26
N THR A 405 -12.03 13.25 -27.90
CA THR A 405 -11.78 14.31 -28.87
C THR A 405 -10.44 14.15 -29.58
N HIS A 406 -9.40 13.77 -28.84
CA HIS A 406 -8.03 13.70 -29.37
C HIS A 406 -7.59 12.31 -29.84
N GLY A 407 -8.30 11.24 -29.49
CA GLY A 407 -8.11 9.89 -30.02
C GLY A 407 -6.65 9.43 -29.97
N ASP A 408 -6.05 9.18 -31.13
CA ASP A 408 -4.67 8.69 -31.26
C ASP A 408 -3.59 9.66 -30.76
N SER A 409 -3.93 10.93 -30.56
CA SER A 409 -3.03 11.92 -29.97
C SER A 409 -3.13 11.97 -28.44
N TYR A 410 -4.08 11.23 -27.82
CA TYR A 410 -4.27 11.19 -26.38
C TYR A 410 -3.71 9.92 -25.75
N TYR A 411 -2.99 10.10 -24.65
CA TYR A 411 -2.29 9.03 -23.94
C TYR A 411 -2.58 9.11 -22.45
N ILE A 412 -2.68 7.94 -21.83
CA ILE A 412 -2.58 7.82 -20.37
C ILE A 412 -1.21 7.22 -20.05
N TYR A 413 -0.44 7.90 -19.22
CA TYR A 413 0.81 7.40 -18.66
C TYR A 413 0.54 6.95 -17.23
N ARG A 414 0.49 5.63 -17.01
CA ARG A 414 0.37 5.06 -15.67
C ARG A 414 1.75 4.97 -15.05
N VAL A 415 2.06 5.88 -14.13
CA VAL A 415 3.39 6.01 -13.51
C VAL A 415 3.41 5.29 -12.16
N PHE A 416 4.28 4.30 -12.03
CA PHE A 416 4.53 3.58 -10.79
C PHE A 416 5.85 4.06 -10.17
N LEU A 417 5.76 4.82 -9.09
CA LEU A 417 6.92 5.25 -8.31
C LEU A 417 7.30 4.14 -7.33
N THR A 418 8.28 3.31 -7.71
CA THR A 418 8.76 2.19 -6.89
C THR A 418 9.89 2.60 -5.95
N ALA A 419 10.33 1.67 -5.09
CA ALA A 419 11.50 1.89 -4.22
C ALA A 419 12.85 1.93 -4.98
N LYS A 420 12.91 1.39 -6.22
CA LYS A 420 14.14 1.32 -7.02
C LYS A 420 14.12 2.34 -8.15
N GLU A 421 13.27 2.11 -9.14
CA GLU A 421 13.15 2.94 -10.35
C GLU A 421 11.68 3.14 -10.73
N PRO A 422 11.32 4.26 -11.38
CA PRO A 422 9.97 4.47 -11.86
C PRO A 422 9.69 3.54 -13.04
N ALA A 423 8.49 2.97 -13.08
CA ALA A 423 7.98 2.24 -14.24
C ALA A 423 6.80 2.99 -14.85
N VAL A 424 6.68 3.01 -16.18
CA VAL A 424 5.55 3.65 -16.87
C VAL A 424 4.89 2.67 -17.80
N PHE A 425 3.58 2.52 -17.65
CA PHE A 425 2.73 1.80 -18.60
C PHE A 425 1.97 2.81 -19.46
N VAL A 426 2.23 2.79 -20.76
CA VAL A 426 1.71 3.77 -21.72
C VAL A 426 0.49 3.21 -22.43
N ILE A 427 -0.63 3.94 -22.34
CA ILE A 427 -1.89 3.60 -23.00
C ILE A 427 -2.15 4.65 -24.08
N LYS A 428 -1.98 4.28 -25.35
CA LYS A 428 -2.37 5.10 -26.50
C LYS A 428 -3.85 4.89 -26.82
N ASN A 429 -4.57 5.99 -27.08
CA ASN A 429 -5.99 5.99 -27.42
C ASN A 429 -6.83 5.15 -26.42
N PRO A 430 -6.99 5.62 -25.18
CA PRO A 430 -7.66 4.85 -24.13
C PRO A 430 -9.14 4.57 -24.46
N VAL A 431 -9.78 5.38 -25.31
CA VAL A 431 -11.15 5.15 -25.76
C VAL A 431 -11.22 3.91 -26.65
N MET A 432 -10.34 3.81 -27.66
CA MET A 432 -10.23 2.60 -28.49
C MET A 432 -9.91 1.37 -27.63
N ARG A 433 -8.98 1.48 -26.67
CA ARG A 433 -8.66 0.36 -25.76
C ARG A 433 -9.83 -0.07 -24.88
N CYS A 434 -10.73 0.85 -24.55
CA CYS A 434 -11.97 0.53 -23.85
C CYS A 434 -12.96 -0.20 -24.77
N GLU A 435 -13.09 0.23 -26.02
CA GLU A 435 -13.94 -0.43 -27.03
C GLU A 435 -13.46 -1.86 -27.36
N GLU A 436 -12.14 -2.07 -27.36
CA GLU A 436 -11.50 -3.39 -27.50
C GLU A 436 -11.70 -4.30 -26.26
N GLY A 437 -12.23 -3.78 -25.16
CA GLY A 437 -12.43 -4.52 -23.91
C GLY A 437 -11.17 -4.66 -23.05
N HIS A 438 -10.10 -3.92 -23.35
CA HIS A 438 -8.87 -3.89 -22.55
C HIS A 438 -8.91 -2.90 -21.39
N ILE A 439 -9.89 -1.99 -21.38
CA ILE A 439 -10.18 -1.06 -20.29
C ILE A 439 -11.62 -1.21 -19.87
N ILE A 440 -11.85 -1.31 -18.56
CA ILE A 440 -13.18 -1.27 -17.95
C ILE A 440 -13.38 0.15 -17.42
N LEU A 441 -14.21 0.93 -18.11
CA LEU A 441 -14.59 2.28 -17.68
C LEU A 441 -15.92 2.23 -16.92
N GLU A 442 -15.94 2.72 -15.69
CA GLU A 442 -17.14 2.78 -14.86
C GLU A 442 -17.29 4.13 -14.16
N PRO A 443 -18.52 4.69 -14.11
CA PRO A 443 -18.76 5.94 -13.38
C PRO A 443 -18.61 5.72 -11.87
N LEU A 444 -17.78 6.54 -11.23
CA LEU A 444 -17.44 6.39 -9.80
C LEU A 444 -18.36 7.17 -8.86
N LYS A 445 -18.93 8.31 -9.29
CA LYS A 445 -19.78 9.16 -8.44
C LYS A 445 -21.06 9.50 -9.20
N TYR A 446 -22.23 9.33 -8.55
CA TYR A 446 -23.22 10.38 -8.23
C TYR A 446 -24.31 9.81 -7.31
N ARG A 447 -24.64 10.53 -6.23
CA ARG A 447 -25.90 10.33 -5.48
C ARG A 447 -26.58 11.67 -5.27
N VAL A 448 -27.73 11.87 -5.91
CA VAL A 448 -28.51 13.12 -5.88
C VAL A 448 -29.93 12.82 -5.39
N ILE A 449 -30.37 13.52 -4.35
CA ILE A 449 -31.73 13.41 -3.80
C ILE A 449 -32.37 14.80 -3.82
N VAL A 450 -33.43 14.96 -4.61
CA VAL A 450 -34.08 16.25 -4.92
C VAL A 450 -35.49 16.27 -4.31
N LYS A 451 -35.83 17.32 -3.55
CA LYS A 451 -37.18 17.55 -2.96
C LYS A 451 -37.97 18.58 -3.79
N LYS A 452 -39.30 18.71 -3.64
CA LYS A 452 -40.13 19.68 -4.42
C LYS A 452 -39.63 21.13 -4.31
N GLN A 453 -39.06 21.48 -3.18
CA GLN A 453 -38.49 22.79 -2.91
C GLN A 453 -37.14 23.01 -3.63
N ALA A 454 -36.50 21.96 -4.15
CA ALA A 454 -35.20 22.02 -4.83
C ALA A 454 -35.27 22.71 -6.21
N GLY A 455 -36.47 23.08 -6.63
CA GLY A 455 -36.69 24.02 -7.70
C GLY A 455 -38.01 24.73 -7.48
N SER A 456 -38.09 25.98 -7.91
CA SER A 456 -39.36 26.59 -8.27
C SER A 456 -39.60 26.40 -9.77
N TYR A 457 -40.84 26.50 -10.22
CA TYR A 457 -41.11 26.62 -11.65
C TYR A 457 -40.69 28.01 -12.10
N THR A 458 -39.72 28.06 -13.01
CA THR A 458 -39.34 29.28 -13.73
C THR A 458 -40.55 29.80 -14.54
N LYS A 459 -40.80 31.11 -14.50
CA LYS A 459 -41.67 31.83 -15.43
C LYS A 459 -40.83 32.50 -16.50
#